data_AF-A0A522S8G0-F1
#
_entry.id   AF-A0A522S8G0-F1
#
_cell.length_a   1.000
_cell.length_b   1.000
_cell.length_c   1.000
_cell.angle_alpha   90.00
_cell.angle_beta   90.00
_cell.angle_gamma   90.00
#
_symmetry.space_group_name_H-M   'P 1'
#
loop_
_entity.id
_entity.type
_entity.pdbx_description
1 polymer ?
#
loop_
_entity_poly.entity_id
_entity_poly.type
_entity_poly.pdbx_seq_one_letter_code
_entity_poly.pdbx_strand_id
1 'polypeptide(L)'
;MKTLQAPPQTAVVVAELLERLDASREPVDAHQYQVVAERLEALMGTPGINWQPLLERSAAAATVYENLHYGDAGLCRSPLDFAADAELAAREAIDAARRMPPAGSEKPEAAEA
;
A
#
# COMPACT_ATOMS: atom_id res chain seq x y z
N MET A 1 22.19 -12.42 -18.77
CA MET A 1 21.23 -11.55 -18.06
C MET A 1 20.13 -11.19 -19.04
N LYS A 2 18.85 -11.47 -18.77
CA LYS A 2 17.74 -11.05 -19.64
C LYS A 2 17.54 -9.53 -19.42
N THR A 3 17.66 -8.73 -20.47
CA THR A 3 17.37 -7.29 -20.41
C THR A 3 15.85 -7.13 -20.32
N LEU A 4 15.37 -6.54 -19.23
CA LEU A 4 13.96 -6.19 -19.10
C LEU A 4 13.67 -4.93 -19.93
N GLN A 5 12.56 -4.93 -20.65
CA GLN A 5 12.12 -3.77 -21.44
C GLN A 5 11.41 -2.75 -20.55
N ALA A 6 11.36 -1.49 -20.99
CA ALA A 6 10.58 -0.46 -20.31
C ALA A 6 9.06 -0.71 -20.49
N PRO A 7 8.22 -0.17 -19.59
CA PRO A 7 6.77 -0.23 -19.74
C PRO A 7 6.32 0.36 -21.09
N PRO A 8 5.43 -0.31 -21.84
CA PRO A 8 4.91 0.24 -23.07
C PRO A 8 4.10 1.51 -22.80
N GLN A 9 4.14 2.48 -23.73
CA GLN A 9 3.42 3.75 -23.58
C GLN A 9 1.92 3.55 -23.32
N THR A 10 1.33 2.51 -23.91
CA THR A 10 -0.07 2.14 -23.68
C THR A 10 -0.36 1.84 -22.21
N ALA A 11 0.55 1.16 -21.49
CA ALA A 11 0.37 0.90 -20.07
C ALA A 11 0.48 2.17 -19.22
N VAL A 12 1.37 3.10 -19.60
CA VAL A 12 1.47 4.40 -18.93
C VAL A 12 0.17 5.17 -19.06
N VAL A 13 -0.39 5.27 -20.26
CA VAL A 13 -1.65 5.99 -20.52
C VAL A 13 -2.83 5.35 -19.80
N VAL A 14 -2.91 4.02 -19.77
CA VAL A 14 -4.00 3.31 -19.07
C VAL A 14 -3.88 3.50 -17.56
N ALA A 15 -2.67 3.49 -16.99
CA ALA A 15 -2.45 3.81 -15.58
C ALA A 15 -2.87 5.24 -15.23
N GLU A 16 -2.48 6.24 -16.04
CA GLU A 16 -2.90 7.63 -15.86
C GLU A 16 -4.43 7.80 -15.98
N LEU A 17 -5.07 7.03 -16.86
CA LEU A 17 -6.52 7.02 -16.96
C LEU A 17 -7.15 6.47 -15.68
N LEU A 18 -6.64 5.36 -15.14
CA LEU A 18 -7.14 4.76 -13.92
C LEU A 18 -7.01 5.72 -12.72
N GLU A 19 -5.85 6.36 -12.55
CA GLU A 19 -5.62 7.40 -11.52
C GLU A 19 -6.65 8.53 -11.61
N ARG A 20 -7.00 8.95 -12.82
CA ARG A 20 -8.01 10.01 -13.03
C ARG A 20 -9.41 9.54 -12.67
N LEU A 21 -9.73 8.27 -12.88
CA LEU A 21 -11.00 7.70 -12.46
C LEU A 21 -11.06 7.60 -10.93
N ASP A 22 -9.98 7.15 -10.29
CA ASP A 22 -9.85 7.07 -8.82
C ASP A 22 -9.95 8.44 -8.14
N ALA A 23 -9.34 9.47 -8.74
CA ALA A 23 -9.37 10.84 -8.23
C ALA A 23 -10.64 11.62 -8.61
N SER A 24 -11.57 11.02 -9.35
CA SER A 24 -12.79 11.69 -9.81
C SER A 24 -13.68 12.09 -8.62
N ARG A 25 -14.16 13.34 -8.64
CA ARG A 25 -15.14 13.83 -7.66
C ARG A 25 -16.58 13.52 -8.06
N GLU A 26 -16.79 13.21 -9.33
CA GLU A 26 -18.07 12.77 -9.87
C GLU A 26 -18.15 11.25 -9.87
N PRO A 27 -19.34 10.65 -9.70
CA PRO A 27 -19.52 9.21 -9.79
C PRO A 27 -19.04 8.69 -11.16
N VAL A 28 -18.09 7.75 -11.12
CA VAL A 28 -17.62 7.04 -12.31
C VAL A 28 -18.47 5.79 -12.49
N ASP A 29 -18.82 5.48 -13.74
CA ASP A 29 -19.48 4.23 -14.07
C ASP A 29 -18.60 3.02 -13.72
N ALA A 30 -19.17 2.07 -12.98
CA ALA A 30 -18.41 0.93 -12.46
C ALA A 30 -17.87 0.04 -13.59
N HIS A 31 -18.63 -0.14 -14.67
CA HIS A 31 -18.19 -0.94 -15.80
C HIS A 31 -17.02 -0.26 -16.53
N GLN A 32 -17.07 1.06 -16.73
CA GLN A 32 -15.94 1.81 -17.27
C GLN A 32 -14.67 1.63 -16.44
N TYR A 33 -14.78 1.74 -15.11
CA TYR A 33 -13.65 1.55 -14.21
C TYR A 33 -13.05 0.13 -14.34
N GLN A 34 -13.90 -0.90 -14.32
CA GLN A 34 -13.49 -2.30 -14.46
C GLN A 34 -12.74 -2.53 -15.78
N VAL A 35 -13.25 -2.02 -16.90
CA VAL A 35 -12.59 -2.18 -18.21
C VAL A 35 -11.19 -1.57 -18.22
N VAL A 36 -10.98 -0.42 -17.57
CA VAL A 36 -9.65 0.21 -17.50
C VAL A 36 -8.71 -0.60 -16.61
N ALA A 37 -9.18 -1.07 -15.46
CA ALA A 37 -8.40 -1.90 -14.54
C ALA A 37 -7.99 -3.23 -15.17
N GLU A 38 -8.92 -3.96 -15.79
CA GLU A 38 -8.67 -5.22 -16.49
C GLU A 38 -7.69 -5.03 -17.65
N ARG A 39 -7.78 -3.91 -18.38
CA ARG A 39 -6.85 -3.61 -19.46
C ARG A 39 -5.43 -3.39 -18.94
N LEU A 40 -5.29 -2.73 -17.80
CA LEU A 40 -3.99 -2.51 -17.16
C LEU A 40 -3.40 -3.83 -16.66
N GLU A 41 -4.22 -4.68 -16.03
CA GLU A 41 -3.84 -6.02 -15.58
C GLU A 41 -3.30 -6.87 -16.74
N ALA A 42 -4.04 -6.93 -17.86
CA ALA A 42 -3.64 -7.69 -19.04
C ALA A 42 -2.29 -7.22 -19.62
N LEU A 43 -2.01 -5.91 -19.58
CA LEU A 43 -0.71 -5.38 -20.00
C LEU A 43 0.40 -5.83 -19.05
N MET A 44 0.15 -5.77 -17.73
CA MET A 44 1.13 -6.12 -16.70
C MET A 44 1.45 -7.62 -16.60
N GLY A 45 0.54 -8.49 -17.06
CA GLY A 45 0.81 -9.92 -17.23
C GLY A 45 1.84 -10.25 -18.32
N THR A 46 2.31 -9.26 -19.09
CA THR A 46 3.34 -9.48 -20.12
C THR A 46 4.72 -9.69 -19.47
N PRO A 47 5.38 -10.84 -19.66
CA PRO A 47 6.68 -11.11 -19.07
C PRO A 47 7.79 -10.28 -19.73
N GLY A 48 8.87 -10.04 -18.99
CA GLY A 48 10.07 -9.39 -19.52
C GLY A 48 10.03 -7.85 -19.50
N ILE A 49 9.02 -7.25 -18.87
CA ILE A 49 8.93 -5.81 -18.66
C ILE A 49 9.41 -5.46 -17.24
N ASN A 50 10.20 -4.39 -17.13
CA ASN A 50 10.53 -3.76 -15.85
C ASN A 50 9.43 -2.75 -15.51
N TRP A 51 8.46 -3.15 -14.70
CA TRP A 51 7.34 -2.31 -14.30
C TRP A 51 7.72 -1.24 -13.26
N GLN A 52 8.83 -1.41 -12.55
CA GLN A 52 9.23 -0.56 -11.42
C GLN A 52 9.12 0.96 -11.70
N PRO A 53 9.59 1.50 -12.84
CA PRO A 53 9.48 2.93 -13.11
C PRO A 53 8.04 3.44 -13.27
N LEU A 54 7.10 2.58 -13.70
CA LEU A 54 5.68 2.93 -13.75
C LEU A 54 5.04 2.87 -12.36
N LEU A 55 5.41 1.87 -11.58
CA LEU A 55 4.83 1.65 -10.27
C LEU A 55 5.31 2.68 -9.23
N GLU A 56 6.46 3.32 -9.43
CA GLU A 56 6.94 4.43 -8.59
C GLU A 56 6.20 5.75 -8.84
N ARG A 57 5.58 5.91 -10.02
CA ARG A 57 4.86 7.15 -10.41
C ARG A 57 3.34 7.06 -10.35
N SER A 58 2.78 5.85 -10.30
CA SER A 58 1.33 5.61 -10.26
C SER A 58 0.97 4.64 -9.15
N ALA A 59 0.20 5.13 -8.19
CA ALA A 59 -0.39 4.35 -7.11
C ALA A 59 -1.44 3.36 -7.64
N ALA A 60 -2.25 3.75 -8.62
CA ALA A 60 -3.25 2.87 -9.24
C ALA A 60 -2.56 1.67 -9.93
N ALA A 61 -1.47 1.90 -10.67
CA ALA A 61 -0.68 0.83 -11.25
C ALA A 61 -0.02 -0.05 -10.18
N ALA A 62 0.47 0.55 -9.09
CA ALA A 62 1.01 -0.19 -7.95
C ALA A 62 0.00 -1.17 -7.36
N THR A 63 -1.22 -0.71 -7.09
CA THR A 63 -2.31 -1.53 -6.55
C THR A 63 -2.68 -2.68 -7.48
N VAL A 64 -2.84 -2.42 -8.78
CA VAL A 64 -3.16 -3.48 -9.76
C VAL A 64 -2.04 -4.50 -9.85
N TYR A 65 -0.77 -4.04 -9.84
CA TYR A 65 0.38 -4.94 -9.89
C TYR A 65 0.48 -5.83 -8.66
N GLU A 66 0.24 -5.28 -7.46
CA GLU A 66 0.20 -6.03 -6.21
C GLU A 66 -0.92 -7.07 -6.22
N ASN A 67 -2.13 -6.70 -6.63
CA ASN A 67 -3.27 -7.62 -6.70
C ASN A 67 -2.99 -8.79 -7.66
N LEU A 68 -2.37 -8.51 -8.82
CA LEU A 68 -2.03 -9.53 -9.80
C LEU A 68 -1.00 -10.54 -9.26
N HIS A 69 -0.04 -10.08 -8.46
CA HIS A 69 1.03 -10.91 -7.91
C HIS A 69 0.78 -11.32 -6.45
N TYR A 70 -0.44 -11.13 -5.95
CA TYR A 70 -0.81 -11.37 -4.56
C TYR A 70 -0.47 -12.80 -4.11
N GLY A 71 -0.76 -13.79 -4.97
CA GLY A 71 -0.50 -15.20 -4.68
C GLY A 71 1.00 -15.54 -4.57
N ASP A 72 1.87 -14.77 -5.22
CA ASP A 72 3.31 -15.02 -5.31
C ASP A 72 4.11 -14.21 -4.29
N ALA A 73 3.68 -12.98 -3.99
CA ALA A 73 4.44 -12.01 -3.20
C ALA A 73 3.68 -11.42 -1.98
N GLY A 74 2.40 -11.75 -1.80
CA GLY A 74 1.54 -11.09 -0.81
C GLY A 74 1.22 -9.64 -1.17
N LEU A 75 0.63 -8.87 -0.24
CA LEU A 75 0.18 -7.48 -0.44
C LEU A 75 1.28 -6.41 -0.32
N CYS A 76 2.55 -6.78 -0.13
CA CYS A 76 3.57 -5.79 0.25
C CYS A 76 4.57 -5.53 -0.87
N ARG A 77 4.42 -4.44 -1.63
CA ARG A 77 5.57 -3.70 -2.20
C ARG A 77 6.06 -2.58 -1.29
N SER A 78 5.33 -2.27 -0.21
CA SER A 78 5.85 -1.41 0.86
C SER A 78 7.15 -2.01 1.41
N PRO A 79 8.18 -1.19 1.72
CA PRO A 79 9.45 -1.70 2.21
C PRO A 79 9.18 -2.54 3.46
N LEU A 80 9.45 -3.85 3.35
CA LEU A 80 9.23 -4.82 4.42
C LEU A 80 9.89 -4.34 5.73
N ASP A 81 11.04 -3.69 5.60
CA ASP A 81 11.80 -3.11 6.70
C ASP A 81 10.99 -2.04 7.44
N PHE A 82 10.32 -1.11 6.73
CA PHE A 82 9.50 -0.08 7.38
C PHE A 82 8.29 -0.69 8.12
N ALA A 83 7.66 -1.70 7.53
CA ALA A 83 6.54 -2.39 8.17
C ALA A 83 7.00 -3.18 9.41
N ALA A 84 8.15 -3.85 9.33
CA ALA A 84 8.76 -4.59 10.43
C ALA A 84 9.20 -3.65 11.56
N ASP A 85 9.82 -2.52 11.23
CA ASP A 85 10.23 -1.49 12.20
C ASP A 85 9.02 -0.88 12.90
N ALA A 86 7.94 -0.60 12.16
CA ALA A 86 6.68 -0.11 12.73
C ALA A 86 6.05 -1.15 13.67
N GLU A 87 6.08 -2.44 13.32
CA GLU A 87 5.62 -3.51 14.21
C GLU A 87 6.45 -3.58 15.50
N LEU A 88 7.78 -3.52 15.39
CA LEU A 88 8.67 -3.55 16.55
C LEU A 88 8.40 -2.36 17.48
N ALA A 89 8.33 -1.15 16.92
CA ALA A 89 8.04 0.07 17.67
C ALA A 89 6.67 0.00 18.37
N ALA A 90 5.64 -0.54 17.70
CA ALA A 90 4.33 -0.73 18.29
C ALA A 90 4.36 -1.72 19.47
N ARG A 91 5.09 -2.83 19.34
CA ARG A 91 5.26 -3.81 20.43
C ARG A 91 5.94 -3.19 21.64
N GLU A 92 7.02 -2.44 21.43
CA GLU A 92 7.74 -1.75 22.50
C GLU A 92 6.84 -0.74 23.24
N ALA A 93 6.05 0.04 22.50
CA ALA A 93 5.10 0.99 23.09
C ALA A 93 4.02 0.30 23.93
N ILE A 94 3.48 -0.82 23.45
CA ILE A 94 2.50 -1.62 24.19
C ILE A 94 3.12 -2.18 25.47
N ASP A 95 4.34 -2.71 25.41
CA ASP A 95 5.04 -3.26 26.58
C ASP A 95 5.41 -2.18 27.60
N ALA A 96 5.74 -0.97 27.14
CA ALA A 96 5.94 0.18 28.02
C ALA A 96 4.63 0.56 28.73
N ALA A 97 3.51 0.66 28.00
CA ALA A 97 2.21 0.97 28.57
C ALA A 97 1.75 -0.08 29.59
N ARG A 98 2.01 -1.37 29.34
CA ARG A 98 1.72 -2.47 30.29
C ARG A 98 2.51 -2.37 31.59
N ARG A 99 3.74 -1.84 31.53
CA ARG A 99 4.61 -1.67 32.71
C ARG A 99 4.32 -0.39 33.48
N MET A 100 3.62 0.56 32.87
CA MET A 100 3.23 1.78 33.55
C MET A 100 2.11 1.48 34.56
N PRO A 101 2.29 1.78 35.86
CA PRO A 101 1.21 1.63 36.82
C PRO A 101 0.04 2.55 36.43
N PRO A 102 -1.21 2.17 36.74
CA PRO A 102 -2.36 3.02 36.45
C PRO A 102 -2.17 4.37 37.13
N ALA A 103 -2.26 5.45 36.36
CA ALA A 103 -2.26 6.81 36.88
C ALA A 103 -3.52 6.98 37.76
N GLY A 104 -3.35 6.81 39.07
CA GLY A 104 -4.46 6.85 40.02
C GLY A 104 -4.23 6.25 41.40
N SER A 105 -3.05 5.71 41.72
CA SER A 105 -2.74 5.26 43.09
C SER A 105 -1.99 6.32 43.89
N GLU A 106 -2.50 7.55 43.95
CA GLU A 106 -2.16 8.47 45.04
C GLU A 106 -3.16 8.22 46.16
N LYS A 107 -2.72 7.55 47.23
CA LYS A 107 -3.49 7.48 48.48
C LYS A 107 -3.48 8.89 49.09
N PRO A 108 -4.63 9.48 49.45
CA PRO A 108 -4.63 10.67 50.29
C PRO A 108 -4.18 10.25 51.70
N GLU A 109 -2.97 10.65 52.10
CA GLU A 109 -2.52 10.48 53.48
C GLU A 109 -3.25 11.51 54.36
N ALA A 110 -3.87 10.99 55.40
CA ALA A 110 -4.84 11.65 56.24
C ALA A 110 -4.23 12.86 56.98
N ALA A 111 -4.93 13.99 56.92
CA ALA A 111 -4.83 15.02 57.94
C ALA A 111 -5.66 14.56 59.15
N GLU A 112 -5.00 14.14 60.23
CA GLU A 112 -5.63 13.90 61.52
C GLU A 112 -5.12 14.91 62.55
N ALA A 113 -6.05 15.32 63.41
CA ALA A 113 -6.07 16.48 64.29
C ALA A 113 -5.34 16.30 65.62
#